data_AF-A0A1Z9JCN9-F1
#
_entry.id   AF-A0A1Z9JCN9-F1
#
_cell.length_a   1.000
_cell.length_b   1.000
_cell.length_c   1.000
_cell.angle_alpha   90.00
_cell.angle_beta   90.00
_cell.angle_gamma   90.00
#
_symmetry.space_group_name_H-M   'P 1'
#
loop_
_entity.id
_entity.type
_entity.pdbx_description
1 polymer ?
#
loop_
_entity_poly.entity_id
_entity_poly.type
_entity_poly.pdbx_seq_one_letter_code
_entity_poly.pdbx_strand_id
1 'polypeptide(L)'
;MSPRHRVTVHDRQNNRVLTTEVEEGRYVLEGFEADGQSLPFSCRNGCCTACAVRVLSGELDQSEALGLSHDLRRQGYGLLCVARVSGPVTVETQDEDEVYMLQFGNAFGKGTVRAAIPLEEE
;
A
#
# COMPACT_ATOMS: atom_id res chain seq x y z
N MET A 1 5.34 19.39 -19.79
CA MET A 1 5.61 19.11 -18.37
C MET A 1 4.29 18.66 -17.78
N SER A 2 4.24 17.47 -17.22
CA SER A 2 3.01 16.98 -16.57
C SER A 2 2.75 17.82 -15.31
N PRO A 3 1.49 18.00 -14.89
CA PRO A 3 1.19 18.75 -13.68
C PRO A 3 1.81 18.06 -12.45
N ARG A 4 2.15 18.86 -11.43
CA ARG A 4 2.58 18.34 -10.12
C ARG A 4 1.44 18.52 -9.14
N HIS A 5 1.29 17.53 -8.27
CA HIS A 5 0.26 17.50 -7.26
C HIS A 5 0.87 17.36 -5.88
N ARG A 6 0.26 18.04 -4.91
CA ARG A 6 0.64 17.94 -3.51
C ARG A 6 0.27 16.57 -2.96
N VAL A 7 1.26 15.86 -2.44
CA VAL A 7 1.07 14.59 -1.73
C VAL A 7 1.49 14.76 -0.28
N THR A 8 0.59 14.44 0.65
CA THR A 8 0.85 14.49 2.08
C THR A 8 0.75 13.09 2.67
N VAL A 9 1.78 12.65 3.38
CA VAL A 9 1.84 11.34 4.05
C VAL A 9 1.99 11.56 5.56
N HIS A 10 1.00 11.08 6.31
CA HIS A 10 1.06 10.98 7.76
C HIS A 10 1.79 9.68 8.12
N ASP A 11 3.05 9.80 8.53
CA ASP A 11 3.87 8.68 8.95
C ASP A 11 3.57 8.37 10.42
N ARG A 12 2.66 7.42 10.64
CA ARG A 12 2.18 6.99 11.96
C ARG A 12 3.30 6.39 12.80
N GLN A 13 4.24 5.67 12.18
CA GLN A 13 5.34 4.98 12.87
C GLN A 13 6.35 5.97 13.45
N ASN A 14 6.66 7.03 12.71
CA ASN A 14 7.63 8.05 13.14
C ASN A 14 6.96 9.32 13.70
N ASN A 15 5.63 9.33 13.82
CA ASN A 15 4.82 10.46 14.30
C ASN A 15 5.18 11.79 13.61
N ARG A 16 5.25 11.78 12.27
CA ARG A 16 5.60 12.95 11.46
C ARG A 16 4.67 13.06 10.25
N VAL A 17 4.55 14.28 9.73
CA VAL A 17 3.81 14.56 8.49
C VAL A 17 4.81 15.01 7.44
N LEU A 18 4.82 14.31 6.33
CA LEU A 18 5.69 14.55 5.19
C LEU A 18 4.86 15.10 4.04
N THR A 19 5.39 16.04 3.26
CA THR A 19 4.70 16.61 2.10
C THR A 19 5.70 16.91 1.00
N THR A 20 5.33 16.56 -0.23
CA THR A 20 6.09 16.84 -1.45
C THR A 20 5.16 17.09 -2.63
N GLU A 21 5.68 17.70 -3.69
CA GLU A 21 5.00 17.91 -4.96
C GLU A 21 5.47 16.84 -5.96
N VAL A 22 4.60 15.89 -6.29
CA VAL A 22 4.92 14.76 -7.16
C VAL A 22 4.31 14.97 -8.54
N GLU A 23 5.05 14.66 -9.60
CA GLU A 23 4.53 14.74 -10.97
C GLU A 23 3.43 13.69 -11.20
N GLU A 24 2.36 14.08 -11.89
CA GLU A 24 1.26 13.20 -12.27
C GLU A 24 1.78 11.95 -13.00
N GLY A 25 1.25 10.78 -12.63
CA GLY A 25 1.66 9.48 -13.17
C GLY A 25 2.92 8.90 -12.56
N ARG A 26 3.70 9.65 -11.75
CA ARG A 26 4.83 9.10 -10.99
C ARG A 26 4.34 8.35 -9.75
N TYR A 27 5.13 7.37 -9.32
CA TYR A 27 4.86 6.67 -8.07
C TYR A 27 5.08 7.58 -6.88
N VAL A 28 4.19 7.50 -5.90
CA VAL A 28 4.26 8.30 -4.67
C VAL A 28 5.58 8.06 -3.95
N LEU A 29 5.96 6.80 -3.72
CA LEU A 29 7.21 6.46 -3.01
C LEU A 29 8.44 7.10 -3.68
N GLU A 30 8.56 7.00 -5.00
CA GLU A 30 9.67 7.62 -5.74
C GLU A 30 9.71 9.15 -5.58
N GLY A 31 8.54 9.80 -5.53
CA GLY A 31 8.44 11.24 -5.33
C GLY A 31 9.02 11.69 -3.98
N PHE A 32 8.73 10.95 -2.91
CA PHE A 32 9.30 11.23 -1.59
C PHE A 32 10.81 10.93 -1.54
N GLU A 33 11.25 9.84 -2.16
CA GLU A 33 12.68 9.48 -2.22
C GLU A 33 13.52 10.52 -2.96
N ALA A 34 12.99 11.10 -4.05
CA ALA A 34 13.65 12.16 -4.80
C ALA A 34 13.91 13.42 -3.95
N ASP A 35 13.06 13.68 -2.96
CA ASP A 35 13.19 14.78 -2.00
C ASP A 35 13.96 14.38 -0.73
N GLY A 36 14.55 13.19 -0.69
CA GLY A 36 15.30 12.67 0.45
C GLY A 36 14.43 12.28 1.65
N GLN A 37 13.12 12.13 1.45
CA GLN A 37 12.17 11.73 2.49
C GLN A 37 11.95 10.22 2.43
N SER A 38 12.33 9.52 3.51
CA SER A 38 12.14 8.07 3.60
C SER A 38 10.74 7.72 4.09
N LEU A 39 10.11 6.75 3.44
CA LEU A 39 8.86 6.12 3.83
C LEU A 39 9.07 4.60 3.96
N PRO A 40 8.25 3.88 4.74
CA PRO A 40 8.40 2.44 4.89
C PRO A 40 8.11 1.71 3.57
N PHE A 41 9.01 0.80 3.18
CA PHE A 41 8.85 -0.08 2.02
C PHE A 41 9.67 -1.36 2.20
N SER A 42 9.35 -2.39 1.40
CA SER A 42 10.14 -3.62 1.32
C SER A 42 10.28 -4.11 -0.13
N CYS A 43 9.23 -4.73 -0.70
CA CYS A 43 9.35 -5.39 -2.00
C CYS A 43 9.40 -4.48 -3.24
N ARG A 44 8.85 -3.25 -3.15
CA ARG A 44 8.66 -2.29 -4.27
C ARG A 44 7.87 -2.78 -5.49
N ASN A 45 7.30 -3.98 -5.44
CA ASN A 45 6.57 -4.59 -6.57
C ASN A 45 5.07 -4.68 -6.32
N GLY A 46 4.56 -3.97 -5.30
CA GLY A 46 3.14 -3.99 -4.95
C GLY A 46 2.64 -5.30 -4.37
N CYS A 47 3.50 -6.20 -3.88
CA CYS A 47 3.12 -7.53 -3.38
C CYS A 47 3.07 -7.64 -1.84
N CYS A 48 3.94 -6.93 -1.11
CA CYS A 48 3.95 -6.92 0.35
C CYS A 48 3.09 -5.77 0.92
N THR A 49 2.92 -5.74 2.24
CA THR A 49 2.13 -4.72 2.95
C THR A 49 2.98 -3.69 3.71
N ALA A 50 4.31 -3.77 3.65
CA ALA A 50 5.23 -2.81 4.28
C ALA A 50 5.02 -1.32 3.90
N CYS A 51 4.57 -1.03 2.68
CA CYS A 51 4.29 0.35 2.23
C CYS A 51 2.79 0.70 2.25
N ALA A 52 2.02 -0.03 3.05
CA ALA A 52 0.59 0.15 3.12
C ALA A 52 0.21 1.49 3.76
N VAL A 53 -0.80 2.11 3.18
CA VAL A 53 -1.39 3.35 3.64
C VAL A 53 -2.91 3.25 3.61
N ARG A 54 -3.57 4.14 4.36
CA ARG A 54 -4.98 4.44 4.19
C ARG A 54 -5.13 5.83 3.61
N VAL A 55 -5.92 5.96 2.56
CA VAL A 55 -6.28 7.24 1.94
C VAL A 55 -7.22 7.99 2.87
N LEU A 56 -6.83 9.21 3.27
CA LEU A 56 -7.63 10.11 4.09
C LEU A 56 -8.43 11.08 3.22
N SER A 57 -7.85 11.54 2.10
CA SER A 57 -8.52 12.38 1.11
C SER A 57 -7.84 12.29 -0.25
N GLY A 58 -8.61 12.46 -1.33
CA GLY A 58 -8.13 12.29 -2.70
C GLY A 58 -8.17 10.82 -3.13
N GLU A 59 -7.45 10.50 -4.20
CA GLU A 59 -7.42 9.16 -4.79
C GLU A 59 -6.00 8.80 -5.20
N LEU A 60 -5.70 7.50 -5.21
CA LEU A 60 -4.46 6.93 -5.73
C LEU A 60 -4.80 5.97 -6.87
N ASP A 61 -4.11 6.07 -8.01
CA ASP A 61 -4.14 5.00 -9.00
C ASP A 61 -3.21 3.89 -8.52
N GLN A 62 -3.82 2.80 -8.06
CA GLN A 62 -3.14 1.63 -7.51
C GLN A 62 -3.57 0.34 -8.22
N SER A 63 -3.73 0.44 -9.54
CA SER A 63 -4.04 -0.71 -10.43
C SER A 63 -3.04 -1.86 -10.24
N GLU A 64 -1.77 -1.55 -9.96
CA GLU A 64 -0.65 -2.50 -9.81
C GLU A 64 -0.50 -3.09 -8.40
N ALA A 65 -1.34 -2.73 -7.42
CA ALA A 65 -1.20 -3.12 -6.02
C ALA A 65 -1.67 -4.56 -5.69
N LEU A 66 -1.04 -5.58 -6.28
CA LEU A 66 -1.42 -7.00 -6.15
C LEU A 66 -1.53 -7.54 -4.71
N GLY A 67 -0.75 -6.98 -3.78
CA GLY A 67 -0.68 -7.37 -2.38
C GLY A 67 -1.91 -6.99 -1.56
N LEU A 68 -2.83 -6.20 -2.12
CA LEU A 68 -4.10 -5.84 -1.48
C LEU A 68 -5.30 -6.43 -2.19
N SER A 69 -6.20 -7.04 -1.41
CA SER A 69 -7.51 -7.50 -1.86
C SER A 69 -8.38 -6.35 -2.35
N HIS A 70 -9.32 -6.63 -3.25
CA HIS A 70 -10.25 -5.61 -3.75
C HIS A 70 -11.09 -4.97 -2.63
N ASP A 71 -11.43 -5.72 -1.58
CA ASP A 71 -12.16 -5.20 -0.41
C ASP A 71 -11.35 -4.16 0.35
N LEU A 72 -10.07 -4.43 0.61
CA LEU A 72 -9.21 -3.46 1.31
C LEU A 72 -8.95 -2.22 0.46
N ARG A 73 -8.75 -2.37 -0.85
CA ARG A 73 -8.64 -1.21 -1.75
C ARG A 73 -9.90 -0.34 -1.71
N ARG A 74 -11.10 -0.94 -1.68
CA ARG A 74 -12.37 -0.21 -1.52
C ARG A 74 -12.52 0.49 -0.17
N GLN A 75 -11.90 -0.05 0.89
CA GLN A 75 -11.84 0.59 2.21
C GLN A 75 -10.81 1.74 2.28
N GLY A 76 -10.18 2.08 1.14
CA GLY A 76 -9.21 3.16 1.05
C GLY A 76 -7.78 2.74 1.38
N TYR A 77 -7.49 1.44 1.52
CA TYR A 77 -6.10 1.00 1.68
C TYR A 77 -5.38 1.04 0.33
N GLY A 78 -4.08 1.33 0.36
CA GLY A 78 -3.24 1.27 -0.82
C GLY A 78 -1.76 1.06 -0.55
N LEU A 79 -0.99 0.84 -1.61
CA LEU A 79 0.45 0.57 -1.55
C LEU A 79 1.24 1.69 -2.23
N LEU A 80 2.00 2.47 -1.46
CA LEU A 80 2.70 3.65 -1.99
C LEU A 80 3.74 3.35 -3.06
N CYS A 81 4.34 2.15 -3.04
CA CYS A 81 5.41 1.79 -3.98
C CYS A 81 4.94 1.65 -5.43
N VAL A 82 3.64 1.40 -5.65
CA VAL A 82 3.04 1.24 -6.99
C VAL A 82 1.83 2.15 -7.19
N ALA A 83 1.55 3.04 -6.22
CA ALA A 83 0.49 4.03 -6.33
C ALA A 83 0.99 5.22 -7.15
N ARG A 84 0.30 5.53 -8.25
CA ARG A 84 0.54 6.72 -9.07
C ARG A 84 -0.31 7.89 -8.60
N VAL A 85 0.26 9.08 -8.72
CA VAL A 85 -0.41 10.33 -8.40
C VAL A 85 -1.27 10.78 -9.58
N SER A 86 -2.57 10.99 -9.35
CA SER A 86 -3.50 11.57 -10.32
C SER A 86 -4.05 12.93 -9.89
N GLY A 87 -3.75 13.36 -8.67
CA GLY A 87 -4.25 14.59 -8.06
C GLY A 87 -3.71 14.79 -6.65
N PRO A 88 -4.11 15.88 -5.96
CA PRO A 88 -3.74 16.11 -4.58
C PRO A 88 -4.29 14.99 -3.67
N VAL A 89 -3.45 14.44 -2.81
CA VAL A 89 -3.82 13.28 -1.99
C VAL A 89 -3.19 13.36 -0.61
N THR A 90 -3.94 12.91 0.40
CA THR A 90 -3.46 12.77 1.77
C THR A 90 -3.70 11.34 2.23
N VAL A 91 -2.66 10.72 2.76
CA VAL A 91 -2.68 9.32 3.20
C VAL A 91 -1.98 9.17 4.54
N GLU A 92 -2.23 8.06 5.22
CA GLU A 92 -1.61 7.71 6.49
C GLU A 92 -0.99 6.32 6.42
N THR A 93 0.26 6.16 6.85
CA THR A 93 0.92 4.85 6.91
C THR A 93 0.21 3.92 7.88
N GLN A 94 0.07 2.66 7.49
CA GLN A 94 -0.56 1.62 8.29
C GLN A 94 0.48 0.59 8.71
N ASP A 95 0.25 -0.05 9.84
CA ASP A 95 1.13 -1.12 10.30
C ASP A 95 1.01 -2.35 9.39
N GLU A 96 2.13 -2.98 9.07
CA GLU A 96 2.17 -4.10 8.13
C GLU A 96 1.37 -5.29 8.64
N ASP A 97 1.47 -5.60 9.94
CA ASP A 97 0.77 -6.72 10.57
C ASP A 97 -0.73 -6.44 10.65
N GLU A 98 -1.13 -5.19 10.92
CA GLU A 98 -2.53 -4.76 10.90
C GLU A 98 -3.17 -5.03 9.54
N VAL A 99 -2.51 -4.59 8.45
CA VAL A 99 -3.02 -4.77 7.09
C VAL A 99 -3.02 -6.24 6.68
N TYR A 100 -1.99 -7.00 7.07
CA TYR A 100 -1.94 -8.44 6.84
C TYR A 100 -3.10 -9.16 7.54
N MET A 101 -3.37 -8.84 8.80
CA MET A 101 -4.45 -9.44 9.57
C MET A 101 -5.83 -9.10 9.02
N LEU A 102 -6.04 -7.86 8.56
CA LEU A 102 -7.29 -7.48 7.89
C LEU A 102 -7.53 -8.28 6.60
N GLN A 103 -6.46 -8.62 5.87
CA GLN A 103 -6.56 -9.37 4.62
C GLN A 103 -6.68 -10.89 4.82
N PHE A 104 -5.87 -11.45 5.71
CA PHE A 104 -5.66 -12.90 5.82
C PHE A 104 -6.08 -13.49 7.16
N GLY A 105 -6.27 -12.66 8.21
CA GLY A 105 -6.64 -13.12 9.54
C GLY A 105 -7.99 -13.85 9.59
N ASN A 106 -8.89 -13.55 8.65
CA ASN A 106 -10.18 -14.25 8.51
C ASN A 106 -10.10 -15.59 7.76
N ALA A 107 -8.96 -15.93 7.14
CA ALA A 107 -8.82 -17.18 6.37
C ALA A 107 -8.57 -18.39 7.28
N PHE A 108 -7.81 -18.21 8.37
CA PHE A 108 -7.45 -19.32 9.27
C PHE A 108 -8.63 -19.83 10.13
N GLY A 109 -9.72 -19.06 10.25
CA GLY A 109 -10.90 -19.44 11.05
C GLY A 109 -12.07 -20.05 10.28
N LYS A 110 -12.06 -20.00 8.94
CA LYS A 110 -13.22 -20.36 8.09
C LYS A 110 -12.94 -21.49 7.10
N GLY A 111 -11.71 -21.99 7.01
CA GLY A 111 -11.37 -23.10 6.14
C GLY A 111 -11.64 -24.45 6.82
N THR A 112 -12.53 -25.26 6.25
CA THR A 112 -12.48 -26.72 6.48
C THR A 112 -11.19 -27.23 5.85
N VAL A 113 -10.19 -27.52 6.69
CA VAL A 113 -9.00 -28.27 6.26
C VAL A 113 -9.49 -29.63 5.77
N ARG A 114 -9.44 -29.86 4.45
CA ARG A 114 -9.56 -31.22 3.93
C ARG A 114 -8.22 -31.91 4.15
N ALA A 115 -8.27 -33.14 4.67
CA ALA A 115 -7.08 -33.97 4.82
C ALA A 115 -6.34 -34.03 3.48
N ALA A 116 -5.01 -33.90 3.53
CA ALA A 116 -4.14 -33.84 2.36
C ALA A 116 -4.39 -35.03 1.40
N ILE A 117 -4.18 -34.77 0.10
CA ILE A 117 -4.09 -35.83 -0.92
C ILE A 117 -2.87 -36.69 -0.56
N PRO A 118 -3.00 -38.03 -0.48
CA PRO A 118 -1.85 -38.90 -0.23
C PRO A 118 -0.81 -38.68 -1.33
N LEU A 119 0.43 -38.35 -0.95
CA LEU A 119 1.53 -38.40 -1.89
C LEU A 119 1.86 -39.89 -2.09
N GLU A 120 1.59 -40.41 -3.28
CA GLU A 120 2.13 -41.70 -3.69
C GLU A 120 3.65 -41.51 -3.86
N GLU A 121 4.43 -42.16 -3.00
CA GLU A 121 5.88 -42.24 -3.13
C GLU A 121 6.23 -43.18 -4.30
N GLU A 122 6.83 -42.66 -5.37
CA GLU A 122 7.59 -43.44 -6.37
C GLU A 122 9.10 -43.38 -6.06
#